data_AF-A0AAW8XEL3-F1
#
_entry.id   AF-A0AAW8XEL3-F1
#
_cell.length_a   1.000
_cell.length_b   1.000
_cell.length_c   1.000
_cell.angle_alpha   90.00
_cell.angle_beta   90.00
_cell.angle_gamma   90.00
#
_symmetry.space_group_name_H-M   'P 1'
#
loop_
_entity.id
_entity.type
_entity.pdbx_description
1 polymer ?
#
loop_
_entity_poly.entity_id
_entity_poly.type
_entity_poly.pdbx_seq_one_letter_code
_entity_poly.pdbx_strand_id
1 'polypeptide(L)'
;MKKTKKTILLSLTLASSLLHAEDNGVFLSVGYQIGEAVQKVKNADKVQKLSDAYENLNKLLANHSHSNQAINANSATAINQAIGNLNKSAQSLIDTTTNSPAYQATLLALKSTVGLWNSIAYAVICGGYTDKPNHNTTETFYNQPGQGSNSITCGRHVGLLQAGKNNSLSIEQFATLNKAYQIIQAALKEGLPALSNTKKTVEVTIKTATNAQNINVNNNNNNAADATVSITDTFINDAQNLLTQAQTIINTLQDNCPMLKGKSSSNGGTNGANTPSWQTSANQNSCSVFGTEFSAISDMINNAQKIVQETQQLSANQPKNITQPHNLNLNTPSSLTALAQKMLKNAQSQAAVLKLANQVGNDFNRISTGVLKNYIEECSANASSESVSSNTWGKGCAGVKQTLTSLENSNASFSSQTPQINQAETLANTLIQELGHNPFKRVGIISSQTNNGAMNGLGVQVGYKQFFGEKKRWGLRYYGFFDYNHAYIKSNFFNSAS
;
A
#
# COMPACT_ATOMS: atom_id res chain seq x y z
N MET A 1 60.51 -17.61 3.81
CA MET A 1 60.19 -19.05 3.86
C MET A 1 58.80 -19.31 3.29
N LYS A 2 58.70 -19.90 2.10
CA LYS A 2 57.63 -20.85 1.71
C LYS A 2 58.03 -21.52 0.39
N LYS A 3 58.20 -22.83 0.48
CA LYS A 3 58.74 -23.75 -0.54
C LYS A 3 57.81 -23.81 -1.76
N THR A 4 58.31 -23.46 -2.95
CA THR A 4 57.70 -23.85 -4.22
C THR A 4 58.20 -25.25 -4.61
N LYS A 5 57.29 -26.22 -4.58
CA LYS A 5 57.51 -27.58 -5.09
C LYS A 5 57.77 -27.50 -6.59
N LYS A 6 58.99 -27.83 -7.03
CA LYS A 6 59.29 -28.10 -8.44
C LYS A 6 58.82 -29.52 -8.77
N THR A 7 57.76 -29.62 -9.56
CA THR A 7 57.33 -30.89 -10.16
C THR A 7 58.27 -31.20 -11.32
N ILE A 8 59.11 -32.22 -11.17
CA ILE A 8 59.97 -32.74 -12.24
C ILE A 8 59.13 -33.72 -13.05
N LEU A 9 58.78 -33.37 -14.28
CA LEU A 9 58.20 -34.28 -15.26
C LEU A 9 59.35 -34.92 -16.05
N LEU A 10 59.59 -36.21 -15.80
CA LEU A 10 60.62 -37.02 -16.45
C LEU A 10 60.06 -37.58 -17.76
N SER A 11 60.23 -36.87 -18.88
CA SER A 11 59.91 -37.40 -20.21
C SER A 11 61.08 -38.24 -20.72
N LEU A 12 60.97 -39.56 -20.58
CA LEU A 12 61.93 -40.53 -21.09
C LEU A 12 61.69 -40.72 -22.60
N THR A 13 62.44 -40.01 -23.45
CA THR A 13 62.46 -40.27 -24.89
C THR A 13 63.66 -41.16 -25.22
N LEU A 14 63.37 -42.43 -25.46
CA LEU A 14 64.36 -43.43 -25.85
C LEU A 14 64.58 -43.34 -27.37
N ALA A 15 65.47 -42.46 -27.81
CA ALA A 15 65.92 -42.40 -29.21
C ALA A 15 67.22 -43.20 -29.37
N SER A 16 67.09 -44.47 -29.76
CA SER A 16 68.21 -45.30 -30.20
C SER A 16 68.65 -44.85 -31.60
N SER A 17 69.81 -44.21 -31.72
CA SER A 17 70.48 -44.00 -33.01
C SER A 17 71.92 -44.49 -32.96
N LEU A 18 72.31 -45.10 -34.07
CA LEU A 18 73.51 -45.88 -34.32
C LEU A 18 74.77 -45.00 -34.31
N LEU A 19 75.88 -45.63 -33.92
CA LEU A 19 77.27 -45.19 -33.87
C LEU A 19 77.60 -43.93 -34.68
N HIS A 20 78.18 -42.91 -34.03
CA HIS A 20 79.48 -42.25 -34.32
C HIS A 20 79.84 -41.40 -33.08
N ALA A 21 81.13 -41.28 -32.73
CA ALA A 21 81.57 -40.58 -31.53
C ALA A 21 81.31 -39.07 -31.64
N GLU A 22 80.28 -38.55 -30.97
CA GLU A 22 80.05 -37.11 -30.91
C GLU A 22 81.14 -36.41 -30.07
N ASP A 23 81.68 -35.31 -30.59
CA ASP A 23 82.60 -34.45 -29.85
C ASP A 23 81.88 -33.54 -28.85
N ASN A 24 82.61 -33.13 -27.81
CA ASN A 24 82.14 -32.10 -26.89
C ASN A 24 81.92 -30.80 -27.67
N GLY A 25 80.79 -30.14 -27.46
CA GLY A 25 80.46 -28.97 -28.27
C GLY A 25 79.30 -28.16 -27.75
N VAL A 26 79.32 -26.87 -28.10
CA VAL A 26 78.21 -25.94 -27.90
C VAL A 26 77.26 -26.07 -29.09
N PHE A 27 75.96 -26.08 -28.83
CA PHE A 27 74.93 -25.95 -29.86
C PHE A 27 74.01 -24.78 -29.51
N LEU A 28 73.55 -24.09 -30.55
CA LEU A 28 72.65 -22.95 -30.48
C LEU A 28 71.45 -23.25 -31.39
N SER A 29 70.25 -23.10 -30.85
CA SER A 29 68.99 -23.21 -31.57
C SER A 29 68.18 -21.94 -31.38
N VAL A 30 67.66 -21.39 -32.46
CA VAL A 30 66.79 -20.20 -32.45
C VAL A 30 65.44 -20.63 -33.02
N GLY A 31 64.38 -20.44 -32.25
CA GLY A 31 63.01 -20.80 -32.63
C GLY A 31 62.10 -19.57 -32.62
N TYR A 32 61.18 -19.51 -33.57
CA TYR A 32 60.08 -18.55 -33.60
C TYR A 32 58.78 -19.28 -33.30
N GLN A 33 58.05 -18.84 -32.27
CA GLN A 33 56.81 -19.49 -31.83
C GLN A 33 55.62 -18.56 -32.10
N ILE A 34 54.66 -19.05 -32.88
CA ILE A 34 53.35 -18.42 -33.11
C ILE A 34 52.34 -19.19 -32.28
N GLY A 35 51.64 -18.51 -31.37
CA GLY A 35 50.59 -19.13 -30.56
C GLY A 35 49.49 -18.15 -30.20
N GLU A 36 48.25 -18.64 -30.09
CA GLU A 36 47.16 -17.89 -29.48
C GLU A 36 47.22 -18.06 -27.95
N ALA A 37 47.27 -16.95 -27.22
CA ALA A 37 47.15 -16.97 -25.76
C ALA A 37 45.71 -16.60 -25.37
N VAL A 38 44.96 -17.58 -24.85
CA VAL A 38 43.63 -17.33 -24.27
C VAL A 38 43.79 -17.06 -22.77
N GLN A 39 43.68 -15.80 -22.36
CA GLN A 39 43.71 -15.45 -20.94
C GLN A 39 42.31 -15.61 -20.34
N LYS A 40 42.03 -16.77 -19.72
CA LYS A 40 40.83 -16.95 -18.87
C LYS A 40 41.11 -16.44 -17.46
N VAL A 41 40.45 -15.35 -17.05
CA VAL A 41 40.52 -14.84 -15.67
C VAL A 41 39.44 -15.49 -14.78
N LYS A 42 39.76 -15.69 -13.50
CA LYS A 42 39.00 -16.49 -12.51
C LYS A 42 37.56 -16.04 -12.26
N ASN A 43 36.58 -16.84 -12.71
CA ASN A 43 35.34 -17.28 -12.00
C ASN A 43 34.34 -18.03 -12.92
N ALA A 44 34.80 -18.74 -13.96
CA ALA A 44 33.92 -19.47 -14.89
C ALA A 44 32.95 -20.44 -14.18
N ASP A 45 33.41 -21.18 -13.17
CA ASP A 45 32.56 -22.07 -12.34
C ASP A 45 31.48 -21.33 -11.55
N LYS A 46 31.71 -20.07 -11.15
CA LYS A 46 30.73 -19.28 -10.38
C LYS A 46 29.68 -18.67 -11.29
N VAL A 47 30.08 -18.27 -12.51
CA VAL A 47 29.14 -17.83 -13.56
C VAL A 47 28.30 -19.00 -14.05
N GLN A 48 28.89 -20.19 -14.20
CA GLN A 48 28.18 -21.42 -14.52
C GLN A 48 27.18 -21.78 -13.42
N LYS A 49 27.59 -21.80 -12.14
CA LYS A 49 26.66 -22.09 -11.02
C LYS A 49 25.57 -21.04 -10.83
N LEU A 50 25.84 -19.78 -11.16
CA LEU A 50 24.81 -18.73 -11.20
C LEU A 50 23.84 -18.99 -12.36
N SER A 51 24.35 -19.31 -13.55
CA SER A 51 23.55 -19.71 -14.72
C SER A 51 22.70 -20.95 -14.43
N ASP A 52 23.26 -21.95 -13.76
CA ASP A 52 22.56 -23.18 -13.39
C ASP A 52 21.48 -22.89 -12.33
N ALA A 53 21.73 -22.00 -11.37
CA ALA A 53 20.71 -21.53 -10.43
C ALA A 53 19.60 -20.75 -11.14
N TYR A 54 19.93 -19.92 -12.14
CA TYR A 54 18.95 -19.24 -12.99
C TYR A 54 18.16 -20.22 -13.87
N GLU A 55 18.79 -21.25 -14.42
CA GLU A 55 18.10 -22.32 -15.16
C GLU A 55 17.18 -23.13 -14.25
N ASN A 56 17.62 -23.44 -13.03
CA ASN A 56 16.83 -24.19 -12.08
C ASN A 56 15.64 -23.37 -11.59
N LEU A 57 15.83 -22.05 -11.38
CA LEU A 57 14.75 -21.10 -11.15
C LEU A 57 13.79 -21.06 -12.34
N ASN A 58 14.29 -20.98 -13.57
CA ASN A 58 13.49 -20.97 -14.80
C ASN A 58 12.68 -22.28 -14.94
N LYS A 59 13.24 -23.43 -14.55
CA LYS A 59 12.58 -24.75 -14.52
C LYS A 59 11.54 -24.86 -13.39
N LEU A 60 11.83 -24.36 -12.19
CA LEU A 60 10.87 -24.32 -11.08
C LEU A 60 9.69 -23.38 -11.40
N LEU A 61 9.96 -22.23 -12.00
CA LEU A 61 8.94 -21.27 -12.47
C LEU A 61 8.10 -21.85 -13.63
N ALA A 62 8.69 -22.64 -14.51
CA ALA A 62 7.97 -23.36 -15.57
C ALA A 62 7.11 -24.51 -15.02
N ASN A 63 7.52 -25.15 -13.92
CA ASN A 63 6.76 -26.25 -13.29
C ASN A 63 5.69 -25.79 -12.30
N HIS A 64 5.79 -24.58 -11.73
CA HIS A 64 4.79 -24.10 -10.77
C HIS A 64 3.45 -23.69 -11.41
N SER A 65 3.33 -23.74 -12.75
CA SER A 65 2.07 -23.61 -13.50
C SER A 65 1.19 -24.85 -13.37
N HIS A 66 0.84 -25.26 -12.15
CA HIS A 66 -0.02 -26.40 -11.84
C HIS A 66 -1.52 -26.17 -12.18
N SER A 67 -1.81 -25.46 -13.26
CA SER A 67 -3.13 -25.46 -13.90
C SER A 67 -2.95 -25.95 -15.33
N ASN A 68 -3.71 -26.98 -15.72
CA ASN A 68 -3.69 -27.67 -17.01
C ASN A 68 -4.05 -26.75 -18.20
N GLN A 69 -3.27 -25.71 -18.44
CA GLN A 69 -3.14 -25.05 -19.72
C GLN A 69 -1.68 -25.15 -20.12
N ALA A 70 -1.43 -25.77 -21.26
CA ALA A 70 -0.10 -25.91 -21.84
C ALA A 70 0.51 -24.52 -22.10
N ILE A 71 1.25 -24.00 -21.13
CA ILE A 71 1.97 -22.74 -21.26
C ILE A 71 3.42 -23.09 -21.60
N ASN A 72 3.71 -23.14 -22.90
CA ASN A 72 5.05 -23.00 -23.45
C ASN A 72 5.49 -21.53 -23.33
N ALA A 73 5.55 -20.99 -22.11
CA ALA A 73 5.90 -19.60 -21.88
C ALA A 73 7.00 -19.47 -20.81
N ASN A 74 8.02 -18.73 -21.21
CA ASN A 74 9.25 -18.42 -20.53
C ASN A 74 8.94 -17.90 -19.10
N SER A 75 9.73 -18.21 -18.06
CA SER A 75 9.44 -17.74 -16.69
C SER A 75 9.16 -16.24 -16.57
N ALA A 76 9.82 -15.41 -17.39
CA ALA A 76 9.59 -13.97 -17.47
C ALA A 76 8.18 -13.59 -17.97
N THR A 77 7.55 -14.37 -18.84
CA THR A 77 6.18 -14.11 -19.29
C THR A 77 5.17 -14.44 -18.19
N ALA A 78 5.39 -15.51 -17.41
CA ALA A 78 4.56 -15.83 -16.25
C ALA A 78 4.67 -14.74 -15.15
N ILE A 79 5.89 -14.25 -14.89
CA ILE A 79 6.11 -13.13 -13.96
C ILE A 79 5.43 -11.85 -14.47
N ASN A 80 5.60 -11.48 -15.74
CA ASN A 80 4.94 -10.30 -16.31
C ASN A 80 3.41 -10.42 -16.33
N GLN A 81 2.86 -11.63 -16.53
CA GLN A 81 1.43 -11.87 -16.43
C GLN A 81 0.93 -11.68 -14.98
N ALA A 82 1.65 -12.20 -13.98
CA ALA A 82 1.33 -11.99 -12.57
C ALA A 82 1.42 -10.51 -12.19
N ILE A 83 2.44 -9.78 -12.65
CA ILE A 83 2.58 -8.33 -12.48
C ILE A 83 1.41 -7.58 -13.12
N GLY A 84 1.02 -7.96 -14.34
CA GLY A 84 -0.12 -7.39 -15.05
C GLY A 84 -1.43 -7.58 -14.28
N ASN A 85 -1.65 -8.78 -13.75
CA ASN A 85 -2.81 -9.08 -12.90
C ASN A 85 -2.81 -8.24 -11.62
N LEU A 86 -1.70 -8.21 -10.88
CA LEU A 86 -1.55 -7.41 -9.65
C LEU A 86 -1.77 -5.91 -9.91
N ASN A 87 -1.19 -5.37 -10.98
CA ASN A 87 -1.35 -3.96 -11.33
C ASN A 87 -2.80 -3.63 -11.71
N LYS A 88 -3.47 -4.49 -12.47
CA LYS A 88 -4.87 -4.30 -12.87
C LYS A 88 -5.81 -4.37 -11.67
N SER A 89 -5.61 -5.34 -10.76
CA SER A 89 -6.42 -5.46 -9.56
C SER A 89 -6.16 -4.31 -8.58
N ALA A 90 -4.91 -3.86 -8.44
CA ALA A 90 -4.57 -2.67 -7.65
C ALA A 90 -5.24 -1.40 -8.20
N GLN A 91 -5.18 -1.17 -9.53
CA GLN A 91 -5.90 -0.07 -10.18
C GLN A 91 -7.40 -0.14 -9.94
N SER A 92 -7.98 -1.35 -10.03
CA SER A 92 -9.40 -1.55 -9.72
C SER A 92 -9.75 -1.13 -8.29
N LEU A 93 -8.85 -1.31 -7.31
CA LEU A 93 -9.07 -0.90 -5.93
C LEU A 93 -8.93 0.62 -5.74
N ILE A 94 -7.96 1.27 -6.37
CA ILE A 94 -7.59 2.66 -6.05
C ILE A 94 -8.19 3.71 -7.00
N ASP A 95 -8.38 3.37 -8.28
CA ASP A 95 -8.77 4.33 -9.32
C ASP A 95 -10.25 4.22 -9.71
N THR A 96 -10.91 3.12 -9.35
CA THR A 96 -12.34 2.91 -9.64
C THR A 96 -13.21 3.15 -8.41
N THR A 97 -14.46 3.55 -8.64
CA THR A 97 -15.43 3.84 -7.58
C THR A 97 -16.46 2.71 -7.44
N THR A 98 -17.24 2.45 -8.49
CA THR A 98 -18.39 1.52 -8.44
C THR A 98 -18.00 0.07 -8.13
N ASN A 99 -16.89 -0.41 -8.69
CA ASN A 99 -16.44 -1.80 -8.58
C ASN A 99 -15.29 -1.98 -7.56
N SER A 100 -14.95 -0.95 -6.80
CA SER A 100 -13.87 -1.02 -5.82
C SER A 100 -14.43 -1.34 -4.43
N PRO A 101 -14.11 -2.53 -3.86
CA PRO A 101 -14.34 -2.82 -2.44
C PRO A 101 -13.83 -1.72 -1.50
N ALA A 102 -12.65 -1.19 -1.78
CA ALA A 102 -12.00 -0.18 -0.94
C ALA A 102 -12.81 1.12 -0.92
N TYR A 103 -13.29 1.54 -2.09
CA TYR A 103 -14.12 2.73 -2.23
C TYR A 103 -15.48 2.55 -1.57
N GLN A 104 -16.16 1.44 -1.86
CA GLN A 104 -17.49 1.18 -1.31
C GLN A 104 -17.46 1.04 0.22
N ALA A 105 -16.43 0.40 0.79
CA ALA A 105 -16.26 0.32 2.24
C ALA A 105 -16.03 1.70 2.88
N THR A 106 -15.17 2.52 2.27
CA THR A 106 -14.93 3.89 2.72
C THR A 106 -16.20 4.74 2.66
N LEU A 107 -16.92 4.68 1.53
CA LEU A 107 -18.17 5.39 1.34
C LEU A 107 -19.25 4.93 2.33
N LEU A 108 -19.32 3.64 2.62
CA LEU A 108 -20.24 3.07 3.60
C LEU A 108 -19.95 3.60 5.00
N ALA A 109 -18.68 3.69 5.43
CA ALA A 109 -18.32 4.28 6.72
C ALA A 109 -18.77 5.74 6.85
N LEU A 110 -18.53 6.55 5.82
CA LEU A 110 -18.95 7.97 5.78
C LEU A 110 -20.48 8.11 5.82
N LYS A 111 -21.19 7.37 4.96
CA LYS A 111 -22.65 7.40 4.90
C LYS A 111 -23.30 6.88 6.18
N SER A 112 -22.73 5.87 6.83
CA SER A 112 -23.22 5.37 8.12
C SER A 112 -23.04 6.39 9.23
N THR A 113 -21.94 7.16 9.22
CA THR A 113 -21.73 8.24 10.18
C THR A 113 -22.76 9.36 10.00
N VAL A 114 -23.01 9.78 8.77
CA VAL A 114 -24.07 10.75 8.44
C VAL A 114 -25.44 10.20 8.83
N GLY A 115 -25.71 8.93 8.49
CA GLY A 115 -26.97 8.27 8.80
C GLY A 115 -27.24 8.16 10.28
N LEU A 116 -26.21 7.86 11.09
CA LEU A 116 -26.28 7.89 12.54
C LEU A 116 -26.71 9.28 13.02
N TRP A 117 -25.99 10.32 12.60
CA TRP A 117 -26.30 11.69 13.03
C TRP A 117 -27.71 12.10 12.62
N ASN A 118 -28.12 11.87 11.38
CA ASN A 118 -29.48 12.17 10.91
C ASN A 118 -30.56 11.45 11.74
N SER A 119 -30.27 10.24 12.19
CA SER A 119 -31.19 9.44 13.00
C SER A 119 -31.35 9.98 14.43
N ILE A 120 -30.30 10.54 15.03
CA ILE A 120 -30.29 10.87 16.47
C ILE A 120 -30.21 12.36 16.79
N ALA A 121 -29.74 13.21 15.87
CA ALA A 121 -29.33 14.60 16.15
C ALA A 121 -30.43 15.44 16.81
N TYR A 122 -31.68 15.32 16.34
CA TYR A 122 -32.81 16.10 16.86
C TYR A 122 -33.03 15.89 18.37
N ALA A 123 -32.69 14.70 18.87
CA ALA A 123 -32.87 14.31 20.26
C ALA A 123 -31.66 14.62 21.13
N VAL A 124 -30.46 14.86 20.57
CA VAL A 124 -29.26 15.18 21.36
C VAL A 124 -29.46 16.50 22.11
N ILE A 125 -29.14 16.50 23.41
CA ILE A 125 -29.21 17.69 24.27
C ILE A 125 -27.88 18.45 24.18
N CYS A 126 -27.94 19.71 23.76
CA CYS A 126 -26.78 20.59 23.57
C CYS A 126 -27.01 21.99 24.16
N GLY A 127 -25.91 22.64 24.53
CA GLY A 127 -25.86 24.02 25.03
C GLY A 127 -25.76 24.15 26.54
N GLY A 128 -25.25 23.13 27.24
CA GLY A 128 -24.85 23.29 28.64
C GLY A 128 -23.69 24.29 28.79
N TYR A 129 -23.56 24.91 29.96
CA TYR A 129 -22.49 25.89 30.20
C TYR A 129 -21.14 25.21 30.48
N THR A 130 -20.06 25.83 30.04
CA THR A 130 -18.68 25.45 30.40
C THR A 130 -18.13 26.28 31.56
N ASP A 131 -18.54 27.55 31.63
CA ASP A 131 -17.94 28.51 32.57
C ASP A 131 -18.94 28.91 33.66
N LYS A 132 -20.09 29.47 33.26
CA LYS A 132 -21.15 29.91 34.16
C LYS A 132 -22.55 29.65 33.57
N PRO A 133 -23.54 29.32 34.40
CA PRO A 133 -24.93 29.14 33.96
C PRO A 133 -25.45 30.35 33.17
N ASN A 134 -26.04 30.09 32.00
CA ASN A 134 -26.64 31.12 31.16
C ASN A 134 -27.78 30.53 30.33
N HIS A 135 -28.99 31.07 30.45
CA HIS A 135 -30.15 30.65 29.67
C HIS A 135 -30.56 31.67 28.58
N ASN A 136 -29.87 32.81 28.52
CA ASN A 136 -30.23 33.93 27.66
C ASN A 136 -29.69 33.80 26.25
N THR A 137 -28.63 33.02 26.06
CA THR A 137 -27.99 32.83 24.75
C THR A 137 -28.33 31.48 24.16
N THR A 138 -28.70 31.47 22.89
CA THR A 138 -28.92 30.24 22.11
C THR A 138 -28.14 30.30 20.82
N GLU A 139 -27.62 29.15 20.40
CA GLU A 139 -26.93 28.99 19.13
C GLU A 139 -27.74 28.09 18.21
N THR A 140 -28.07 28.59 17.03
CA THR A 140 -28.80 27.87 15.99
C THR A 140 -27.83 27.45 14.90
N PHE A 141 -27.72 26.15 14.66
CA PHE A 141 -26.93 25.54 13.61
C PHE A 141 -27.85 25.17 12.44
N TYR A 142 -27.62 25.75 11.27
CA TYR A 142 -28.41 25.49 10.07
C TYR A 142 -27.93 24.25 9.31
N ASN A 143 -28.77 23.75 8.41
CA ASN A 143 -28.55 22.51 7.65
C ASN A 143 -28.29 21.31 8.57
N GLN A 144 -29.08 21.21 9.64
CA GLN A 144 -29.01 20.17 10.67
C GLN A 144 -30.36 19.46 10.79
N PRO A 145 -30.42 18.14 11.04
CA PRO A 145 -31.66 17.37 11.01
C PRO A 145 -32.43 17.54 12.33
N GLY A 146 -33.05 18.71 12.50
CA GLY A 146 -33.91 19.05 13.63
C GLY A 146 -35.32 18.49 13.49
N GLN A 147 -36.03 18.38 14.61
CA GLN A 147 -37.41 17.91 14.60
C GLN A 147 -38.31 18.92 13.86
N GLY A 148 -38.85 18.53 12.70
CA GLY A 148 -39.70 19.38 11.87
C GLY A 148 -38.99 20.61 11.27
N SER A 149 -37.65 20.64 11.28
CA SER A 149 -36.86 21.79 10.83
C SER A 149 -35.52 21.35 10.23
N ASN A 150 -34.86 22.24 9.50
CA ASN A 150 -33.52 22.04 8.94
C ASN A 150 -32.44 22.75 9.78
N SER A 151 -32.70 22.95 11.07
CA SER A 151 -31.76 23.55 12.01
C SER A 151 -31.88 22.93 13.39
N ILE A 152 -30.80 22.97 14.18
CA ILE A 152 -30.81 22.57 15.59
C ILE A 152 -30.40 23.78 16.42
N THR A 153 -31.17 24.08 17.46
CA THR A 153 -30.87 25.16 18.40
C THR A 153 -30.44 24.59 19.74
N CYS A 154 -29.24 24.98 20.18
CA CYS A 154 -28.64 24.60 21.44
C CYS A 154 -28.78 25.72 22.49
N GLY A 155 -28.94 25.35 23.76
CA GLY A 155 -29.03 26.28 24.90
C GLY A 155 -30.43 26.39 25.51
N ARG A 156 -30.89 27.61 25.79
CA ARG A 156 -32.10 27.92 26.60
C ARG A 156 -31.95 27.38 28.02
N HIS A 157 -32.97 26.71 28.55
CA HIS A 157 -32.95 26.10 29.88
C HIS A 157 -31.81 25.09 30.08
N VAL A 158 -31.31 24.45 29.02
CA VAL A 158 -30.15 23.54 29.10
C VAL A 158 -28.88 24.30 29.52
N GLY A 159 -28.76 25.59 29.18
CA GLY A 159 -27.62 26.42 29.57
C GLY A 159 -27.54 26.75 31.06
N LEU A 160 -28.54 26.35 31.86
CA LEU A 160 -28.46 26.33 33.32
C LEU A 160 -27.77 25.07 33.86
N LEU A 161 -27.58 24.05 33.03
CA LEU A 161 -26.94 22.79 33.36
C LEU A 161 -25.49 22.80 32.82
N GLN A 162 -24.58 22.19 33.57
CA GLN A 162 -23.18 22.13 33.16
C GLN A 162 -23.02 21.17 31.97
N ALA A 163 -22.35 21.62 30.91
CA ALA A 163 -21.94 20.73 29.83
C ALA A 163 -20.91 19.72 30.35
N GLY A 164 -20.95 18.49 29.83
CA GLY A 164 -20.04 17.46 30.26
C GLY A 164 -20.56 16.05 30.00
N LYS A 165 -19.71 15.09 30.36
CA LYS A 165 -19.98 13.67 30.11
C LYS A 165 -21.30 13.24 30.77
N ASN A 166 -22.11 12.50 30.03
CA ASN A 166 -23.43 12.00 30.46
C ASN A 166 -24.48 13.09 30.73
N ASN A 167 -24.27 14.34 30.27
CA ASN A 167 -25.25 15.41 30.45
C ASN A 167 -25.60 16.09 29.12
N SER A 168 -24.86 17.11 28.71
CA SER A 168 -25.11 17.88 27.50
C SER A 168 -23.81 18.20 26.81
N LEU A 169 -23.84 18.23 25.47
CA LEU A 169 -22.74 18.80 24.69
C LEU A 169 -22.64 20.31 24.94
N SER A 170 -21.42 20.82 25.05
CA SER A 170 -21.20 22.27 24.99
C SER A 170 -21.53 22.79 23.59
N ILE A 171 -21.71 24.11 23.48
CA ILE A 171 -21.89 24.78 22.18
C ILE A 171 -20.67 24.54 21.27
N GLU A 172 -19.46 24.58 21.82
CA GLU A 172 -18.21 24.36 21.09
C GLU A 172 -18.08 22.92 20.57
N GLN A 173 -18.44 21.93 21.39
CA GLN A 173 -18.48 20.53 20.98
C GLN A 173 -19.49 20.33 19.85
N PHE A 174 -20.68 20.91 19.96
CA PHE A 174 -21.70 20.84 18.92
C PHE A 174 -21.25 21.57 17.64
N ALA A 175 -20.59 22.72 17.75
CA ALA A 175 -20.05 23.47 16.62
C ALA A 175 -18.99 22.66 15.85
N THR A 176 -18.11 21.97 16.58
CA THR A 176 -17.09 21.08 16.03
C THR A 176 -17.74 19.90 15.28
N LEU A 177 -18.73 19.26 15.90
CA LEU A 177 -19.52 18.19 15.26
C LEU A 177 -20.24 18.70 14.02
N ASN A 178 -20.91 19.86 14.11
CA ASN A 178 -21.60 20.49 12.99
C ASN A 178 -20.64 20.76 11.82
N LYS A 179 -19.46 21.33 12.08
CA LYS A 179 -18.46 21.58 11.04
C LYS A 179 -18.07 20.29 10.33
N ALA A 180 -17.74 19.24 11.07
CA ALA A 180 -17.42 17.93 10.50
C ALA A 180 -18.57 17.37 9.66
N TYR A 181 -19.80 17.46 10.16
CA TYR A 181 -21.00 17.01 9.44
C TYR A 181 -21.23 17.77 8.13
N GLN A 182 -21.13 19.11 8.14
CA GLN A 182 -21.30 19.92 6.92
C GLN A 182 -20.27 19.57 5.85
N ILE A 183 -19.01 19.34 6.24
CA ILE A 183 -17.93 18.96 5.31
C ILE A 183 -18.24 17.62 4.64
N ILE A 184 -18.62 16.60 5.43
CA ILE A 184 -18.96 15.28 4.87
C ILE A 184 -20.19 15.37 3.97
N GLN A 185 -21.23 16.10 4.38
CA GLN A 185 -22.45 16.25 3.57
C GLN A 185 -22.16 16.91 2.22
N ALA A 186 -21.39 18.01 2.20
CA ALA A 186 -21.00 18.68 0.97
C ALA A 186 -20.18 17.75 0.06
N ALA A 187 -19.20 17.04 0.63
CA ALA A 187 -18.37 16.11 -0.11
C ALA A 187 -19.16 14.92 -0.69
N LEU A 188 -20.12 14.38 0.07
CA LEU A 188 -20.99 13.29 -0.40
C LEU A 188 -21.95 13.75 -1.51
N LYS A 189 -22.42 15.01 -1.45
CA LYS A 189 -23.24 15.61 -2.50
C LYS A 189 -22.46 15.78 -3.81
N GLU A 190 -21.20 16.21 -3.71
CA GLU A 190 -20.32 16.32 -4.89
C GLU A 190 -19.81 14.96 -5.39
N GLY A 191 -19.80 13.96 -4.50
CA GLY A 191 -19.26 12.64 -4.74
C GLY A 191 -17.80 12.52 -4.28
N LEU A 192 -17.55 11.52 -3.44
CA LEU A 192 -16.21 11.09 -3.03
C LEU A 192 -15.41 10.69 -4.29
N PRO A 193 -14.20 11.22 -4.51
CA PRO A 193 -13.39 10.79 -5.65
C PRO A 193 -12.75 9.41 -5.39
N ALA A 194 -12.11 8.85 -6.42
CA ALA A 194 -11.32 7.63 -6.26
C ALA A 194 -10.24 7.79 -5.18
N LEU A 195 -9.84 6.71 -4.51
CA LEU A 195 -8.91 6.77 -3.37
C LEU A 195 -7.52 7.29 -3.76
N SER A 196 -7.14 7.16 -5.03
CA SER A 196 -5.90 7.73 -5.57
C SER A 196 -5.92 9.25 -5.70
N ASN A 197 -7.10 9.90 -5.68
CA ASN A 197 -7.23 11.34 -5.81
C ASN A 197 -7.25 12.03 -4.44
N THR A 198 -6.17 12.75 -4.15
CA THR A 198 -5.97 13.51 -2.90
C THR A 198 -6.03 15.02 -3.09
N LYS A 199 -6.40 15.50 -4.29
CA LYS A 199 -6.33 16.93 -4.65
C LYS A 199 -7.69 17.58 -4.85
N LYS A 200 -8.77 16.79 -4.96
CA LYS A 200 -10.11 17.31 -5.14
C LYS A 200 -10.49 18.13 -3.91
N THR A 201 -11.15 19.26 -4.13
CA THR A 201 -11.63 20.15 -3.08
C THR A 201 -13.12 20.36 -3.19
N VAL A 202 -13.77 20.64 -2.07
CA VAL A 202 -15.19 20.98 -1.99
C VAL A 202 -15.37 22.28 -1.23
N GLU A 203 -16.24 23.15 -1.73
CA GLU A 203 -16.64 24.38 -1.06
C GLU A 203 -17.78 24.08 -0.06
N VAL A 204 -17.62 24.54 1.18
CA VAL A 204 -18.54 24.24 2.28
C VAL A 204 -18.97 25.54 2.94
N THR A 205 -20.28 25.78 2.96
CA THR A 205 -20.89 26.92 3.66
C THR A 205 -21.48 26.47 4.98
N ILE A 206 -20.99 27.05 6.08
CA ILE A 206 -21.45 26.79 7.43
C ILE A 206 -22.16 28.05 7.94
N LYS A 207 -23.45 27.92 8.24
CA LYS A 207 -24.28 29.00 8.74
C LYS A 207 -24.71 28.72 10.18
N THR A 208 -24.53 29.72 11.05
CA THR A 208 -24.94 29.70 12.46
C THR A 208 -25.58 31.04 12.84
N ALA A 209 -26.45 31.04 13.85
CA ALA A 209 -27.01 32.25 14.40
C ALA A 209 -27.00 32.23 15.93
N THR A 210 -26.54 33.33 16.52
CA THR A 210 -26.58 33.56 17.96
C THR A 210 -27.76 34.46 18.28
N ASN A 211 -28.67 33.99 19.14
CA ASN A 211 -29.77 34.80 19.66
C ASN A 211 -29.53 35.07 21.14
N ALA A 212 -29.69 36.32 21.57
CA ALA A 212 -29.57 36.73 22.97
C ALA A 212 -30.90 37.31 23.46
N GLN A 213 -31.55 36.63 24.40
CA GLN A 213 -32.69 37.18 25.14
C GLN A 213 -32.18 38.22 26.15
N ASN A 214 -32.63 39.47 26.03
CA ASN A 214 -32.36 40.50 27.03
C ASN A 214 -33.23 40.25 28.27
N ILE A 215 -32.60 40.03 29.42
CA ILE A 215 -33.23 40.22 30.73
C ILE A 215 -33.19 41.73 31.00
N ASN A 216 -34.36 42.38 31.03
CA ASN A 216 -34.63 43.80 31.29
C ASN A 216 -34.29 44.82 30.20
N VAL A 217 -35.31 45.18 29.39
CA VAL A 217 -35.56 46.59 29.08
C VAL A 217 -37.06 46.84 29.23
N ASN A 218 -37.42 47.72 30.17
CA ASN A 218 -38.80 48.12 30.50
C ASN A 218 -39.37 49.08 29.44
N ASN A 219 -39.19 48.80 28.15
CA ASN A 219 -39.71 49.60 27.05
C ASN A 219 -39.84 48.74 25.78
N ASN A 220 -41.01 48.81 25.14
CA ASN A 220 -41.54 47.97 24.04
C ASN A 220 -40.76 47.99 22.71
N ASN A 221 -39.43 48.11 22.69
CA ASN A 221 -38.63 48.12 21.47
C ASN A 221 -37.56 47.01 21.52
N ASN A 222 -38.00 45.78 21.29
CA ASN A 222 -37.18 44.57 21.30
C ASN A 222 -36.36 44.44 20.00
N ASN A 223 -35.13 44.93 19.98
CA ASN A 223 -34.15 44.58 18.93
C ASN A 223 -32.81 44.23 19.60
N ALA A 224 -32.72 43.07 20.27
CA ALA A 224 -31.40 42.47 20.50
C ALA A 224 -30.91 41.97 19.13
N ALA A 225 -29.69 42.35 18.73
CA ALA A 225 -29.15 41.98 17.43
C ALA A 225 -28.86 40.48 17.38
N ASP A 226 -29.73 39.71 16.72
CA ASP A 226 -29.43 38.34 16.31
C ASP A 226 -28.22 38.36 15.37
N ALA A 227 -27.13 37.73 15.77
CA ALA A 227 -25.91 37.68 14.97
C ALA A 227 -25.93 36.41 14.12
N THR A 228 -26.13 36.58 12.81
CA THR A 228 -26.00 35.46 11.85
C THR A 228 -24.61 35.49 11.22
N VAL A 229 -23.90 34.37 11.32
CA VAL A 229 -22.59 34.16 10.72
C VAL A 229 -22.73 33.10 9.63
N SER A 230 -22.18 33.39 8.45
CA SER A 230 -22.09 32.45 7.33
C SER A 230 -20.65 32.45 6.84
N ILE A 231 -19.96 31.33 7.02
CA ILE A 231 -18.57 31.16 6.61
C ILE A 231 -18.54 30.16 5.47
N THR A 232 -17.86 30.51 4.39
CA THR A 232 -17.65 29.63 3.24
C THR A 232 -16.16 29.41 3.09
N ASP A 233 -15.75 28.14 3.14
CA ASP A 233 -14.35 27.73 3.06
C ASP A 233 -14.20 26.53 2.11
N THR A 234 -12.99 26.34 1.60
CA THR A 234 -12.64 25.21 0.75
C THR A 234 -11.93 24.13 1.56
N PHE A 235 -12.40 22.89 1.46
CA PHE A 235 -11.85 21.73 2.16
C PHE A 235 -11.40 20.65 1.18
N ILE A 236 -10.43 19.83 1.58
CA ILE A 236 -9.99 18.66 0.79
C ILE A 236 -11.09 17.60 0.80
N ASN A 237 -11.53 17.18 -0.39
CA ASN A 237 -12.48 16.09 -0.62
C ASN A 237 -11.70 14.82 -0.94
N ASP A 238 -11.02 14.26 0.05
CA ASP A 238 -10.36 12.95 -0.04
C ASP A 238 -10.83 12.03 1.09
N ALA A 239 -10.60 10.72 0.91
CA ALA A 239 -11.05 9.72 1.86
C ALA A 239 -10.46 9.93 3.27
N GLN A 240 -9.19 10.31 3.37
CA GLN A 240 -8.50 10.45 4.66
C GLN A 240 -9.07 11.60 5.49
N ASN A 241 -9.24 12.77 4.87
CA ASN A 241 -9.81 13.95 5.52
C ASN A 241 -11.26 13.69 5.94
N LEU A 242 -12.08 13.12 5.05
CA LEU A 242 -13.49 12.85 5.36
C LEU A 242 -13.66 11.80 6.46
N LEU A 243 -12.83 10.76 6.49
CA LEU A 243 -12.83 9.79 7.59
C LEU A 243 -12.39 10.43 8.91
N THR A 244 -11.53 11.44 8.88
CA THR A 244 -11.15 12.22 10.08
C THR A 244 -12.31 13.08 10.57
N GLN A 245 -13.08 13.68 9.67
CA GLN A 245 -14.32 14.37 10.04
C GLN A 245 -15.33 13.38 10.64
N ALA A 246 -15.48 12.20 10.05
CA ALA A 246 -16.37 11.17 10.57
C ALA A 246 -15.95 10.70 11.97
N GLN A 247 -14.64 10.51 12.18
CA GLN A 247 -14.06 10.20 13.49
C GLN A 247 -14.37 11.29 14.53
N THR A 248 -14.33 12.56 14.12
CA THR A 248 -14.64 13.70 14.99
C THR A 248 -16.09 13.64 15.49
N ILE A 249 -17.04 13.32 14.60
CA ILE A 249 -18.46 13.17 14.96
C ILE A 249 -18.63 12.04 15.97
N ILE A 250 -18.09 10.84 15.68
CA ILE A 250 -18.30 9.68 16.54
C ILE A 250 -17.60 9.81 17.89
N ASN A 251 -16.37 10.34 17.94
CA ASN A 251 -15.65 10.57 19.19
C ASN A 251 -16.39 11.59 20.06
N THR A 252 -16.91 12.68 19.47
CA THR A 252 -17.69 13.67 20.22
C THR A 252 -18.88 13.02 20.93
N LEU A 253 -19.53 12.04 20.29
CA LEU A 253 -20.65 11.30 20.88
C LEU A 253 -20.20 10.27 21.94
N GLN A 254 -19.15 9.50 21.65
CA GLN A 254 -18.65 8.44 22.54
C GLN A 254 -17.97 8.97 23.80
N ASP A 255 -17.20 10.05 23.68
CA ASP A 255 -16.44 10.60 24.79
C ASP A 255 -17.35 11.37 25.77
N ASN A 256 -18.38 12.03 25.25
CA ASN A 256 -19.27 12.88 26.03
C ASN A 256 -20.61 12.23 26.37
N CYS A 257 -21.07 11.20 25.65
CA CYS A 257 -22.32 10.49 25.92
C CYS A 257 -23.51 11.41 26.27
N PRO A 258 -23.87 12.40 25.43
CA PRO A 258 -24.90 13.37 25.79
C PRO A 258 -26.24 12.71 26.08
N MET A 259 -27.04 13.33 26.94
CA MET A 259 -28.41 12.92 27.16
C MET A 259 -29.25 13.20 25.91
N LEU A 260 -30.23 12.33 25.69
CA LEU A 260 -31.23 12.40 24.64
C LEU A 260 -32.54 12.90 25.26
N LYS A 261 -33.25 13.76 24.53
CA LYS A 261 -34.56 14.29 24.93
C LYS A 261 -35.57 13.14 25.02
N GLY A 262 -36.34 13.11 26.10
CA GLY A 262 -37.57 12.31 26.17
C GLY A 262 -38.64 12.81 25.19
N LYS A 263 -39.61 11.95 24.90
CA LYS A 263 -40.80 12.29 24.10
C LYS A 263 -41.71 13.23 24.91
N SER A 264 -41.99 14.42 24.37
CA SER A 264 -42.93 15.37 24.99
C SER A 264 -44.35 14.77 25.09
N SER A 265 -45.01 14.91 26.25
CA SER A 265 -46.37 14.36 26.50
C SER A 265 -47.51 15.22 25.93
N SER A 266 -47.22 16.28 25.18
CA SER A 266 -48.23 17.22 24.68
C SER A 266 -48.74 16.85 23.29
N ASN A 267 -49.66 15.88 23.24
CA ASN A 267 -50.95 15.95 22.53
C ASN A 267 -51.52 14.54 22.30
N GLY A 268 -52.63 14.25 22.97
CA GLY A 268 -53.51 13.10 22.73
C GLY A 268 -54.27 13.18 21.41
N GLY A 269 -53.55 13.26 20.30
CA GLY A 269 -54.11 13.21 18.95
C GLY A 269 -53.05 12.75 17.96
N THR A 270 -53.19 11.54 17.44
CA THR A 270 -52.68 10.93 16.18
C THR A 270 -51.31 11.29 15.55
N ASN A 271 -50.52 12.22 16.08
CA ASN A 271 -49.23 12.67 15.55
C ASN A 271 -48.02 11.98 16.23
N GLY A 272 -48.27 11.03 17.14
CA GLY A 272 -47.23 10.19 17.74
C GLY A 272 -46.63 9.15 16.79
N ALA A 273 -47.04 9.13 15.53
CA ALA A 273 -46.74 8.08 14.54
C ALA A 273 -45.31 8.13 13.95
N ASN A 274 -44.58 9.24 14.09
CA ASN A 274 -43.28 9.43 13.42
C ASN A 274 -42.07 9.49 14.37
N THR A 275 -42.27 9.33 15.68
CA THR A 275 -41.14 9.28 16.63
C THR A 275 -40.49 7.90 16.58
N PRO A 276 -39.16 7.80 16.39
CA PRO A 276 -38.44 6.53 16.48
C PRO A 276 -38.73 5.77 17.77
N SER A 277 -38.84 4.44 17.68
CA SER A 277 -39.27 3.55 18.77
C SER A 277 -38.30 3.53 19.94
N TRP A 278 -37.04 3.91 19.71
CA TRP A 278 -36.00 3.97 20.74
C TRP A 278 -36.15 5.14 21.69
N GLN A 279 -36.92 6.18 21.33
CA GLN A 279 -37.11 7.37 22.13
C GLN A 279 -38.24 7.15 23.14
N THR A 280 -37.88 7.07 24.42
CA THR A 280 -38.84 6.92 25.53
C THR A 280 -39.36 8.29 26.00
N SER A 281 -40.29 8.31 26.97
CA SER A 281 -40.78 9.55 27.60
C SER A 281 -39.74 10.22 28.51
N ALA A 282 -38.73 9.47 28.98
CA ALA A 282 -37.66 9.98 29.84
C ALA A 282 -36.41 10.32 29.03
N ASN A 283 -35.54 11.16 29.60
CA ASN A 283 -34.23 11.39 29.01
C ASN A 283 -33.37 10.12 29.12
N GLN A 284 -32.64 9.78 28.06
CA GLN A 284 -31.79 8.58 28.00
C GLN A 284 -30.35 8.96 27.69
N ASN A 285 -29.38 8.24 28.24
CA ASN A 285 -27.97 8.44 27.89
C ASN A 285 -27.70 7.87 26.48
N SER A 286 -27.09 8.65 25.58
CA SER A 286 -26.87 8.22 24.20
C SER A 286 -25.99 6.97 24.09
N CYS A 287 -24.95 6.84 24.91
CA CYS A 287 -24.06 5.68 24.90
C CYS A 287 -24.73 4.41 25.45
N SER A 288 -25.72 4.55 26.34
CA SER A 288 -26.52 3.40 26.78
C SER A 288 -27.47 2.90 25.70
N VAL A 289 -28.06 3.81 24.91
CA VAL A 289 -29.01 3.46 23.84
C VAL A 289 -28.30 2.99 22.58
N PHE A 290 -27.21 3.68 22.20
CA PHE A 290 -26.53 3.51 20.91
C PHE A 290 -25.08 3.06 21.04
N GLY A 291 -24.67 2.50 22.17
CA GLY A 291 -23.27 2.13 22.41
C GLY A 291 -22.74 1.12 21.39
N THR A 292 -23.57 0.17 20.95
CA THR A 292 -23.23 -0.80 19.91
C THR A 292 -23.05 -0.13 18.56
N GLU A 293 -23.97 0.76 18.19
CA GLU A 293 -23.95 1.50 16.92
C GLU A 293 -22.76 2.46 16.86
N PHE A 294 -22.48 3.16 17.95
CA PHE A 294 -21.32 4.03 18.06
C PHE A 294 -20.02 3.25 17.89
N SER A 295 -19.91 2.10 18.57
CA SER A 295 -18.73 1.24 18.47
C SER A 295 -18.58 0.65 17.06
N ALA A 296 -19.68 0.17 16.46
CA ALA A 296 -19.68 -0.36 15.11
C ALA A 296 -19.24 0.69 14.07
N ILE A 297 -19.77 1.91 14.14
CA ILE A 297 -19.38 3.00 13.23
C ILE A 297 -17.92 3.42 13.47
N SER A 298 -17.48 3.48 14.72
CA SER A 298 -16.06 3.72 15.05
C SER A 298 -15.16 2.63 14.43
N ASP A 299 -15.53 1.36 14.54
CA ASP A 299 -14.80 0.24 13.93
C ASP A 299 -14.78 0.33 12.40
N MET A 300 -15.91 0.69 11.78
CA MET A 300 -16.00 0.94 10.34
C MET A 300 -15.06 2.06 9.89
N ILE A 301 -15.02 3.19 10.61
CA ILE A 301 -14.14 4.32 10.30
C ILE A 301 -12.67 3.90 10.45
N ASN A 302 -12.32 3.22 11.54
CA ASN A 302 -10.97 2.72 11.78
C ASN A 302 -10.51 1.74 10.70
N ASN A 303 -11.38 0.81 10.29
CA ASN A 303 -11.10 -0.14 9.23
C ASN A 303 -10.99 0.55 7.86
N ALA A 304 -11.84 1.53 7.57
CA ALA A 304 -11.75 2.35 6.36
C ALA A 304 -10.46 3.18 6.32
N GLN A 305 -9.99 3.74 7.44
CA GLN A 305 -8.71 4.44 7.51
C GLN A 305 -7.54 3.49 7.18
N LYS A 306 -7.57 2.25 7.70
CA LYS A 306 -6.57 1.23 7.34
C LYS A 306 -6.63 0.87 5.85
N ILE A 307 -7.81 0.79 5.25
CA ILE A 307 -7.97 0.59 3.80
C ILE A 307 -7.28 1.73 3.02
N VAL A 308 -7.51 2.99 3.41
CA VAL A 308 -6.88 4.15 2.78
C VAL A 308 -5.35 4.08 2.90
N GLN A 309 -4.82 3.66 4.06
CA GLN A 309 -3.38 3.48 4.25
C GLN A 309 -2.80 2.37 3.36
N GLU A 310 -3.44 1.21 3.29
CA GLU A 310 -3.00 0.10 2.43
C GLU A 310 -3.07 0.46 0.94
N THR A 311 -4.08 1.24 0.52
CA THR A 311 -4.19 1.70 -0.88
C THR A 311 -3.14 2.74 -1.26
N GLN A 312 -2.72 3.60 -0.33
CA GLN A 312 -1.55 4.46 -0.52
C GLN A 312 -0.26 3.62 -0.68
N GLN A 313 -0.10 2.57 0.13
CA GLN A 313 1.04 1.65 0.01
C GLN A 313 1.02 0.87 -1.32
N LEU A 314 -0.15 0.46 -1.81
CA LEU A 314 -0.31 -0.19 -3.11
C LEU A 314 0.23 0.67 -4.25
N SER A 315 -0.08 1.98 -4.21
CA SER A 315 0.41 2.95 -5.19
C SER A 315 1.93 3.09 -5.17
N ALA A 316 2.55 3.05 -3.98
CA ALA A 316 4.00 3.11 -3.84
C ALA A 316 4.73 1.81 -4.25
N ASN A 317 4.08 0.66 -4.08
CA ASN A 317 4.66 -0.67 -4.30
C ASN A 317 4.34 -1.27 -5.68
N GLN A 318 3.96 -0.45 -6.67
CA GLN A 318 3.60 -0.94 -7.99
C GLN A 318 4.78 -1.68 -8.67
N PRO A 319 4.67 -2.99 -8.95
CA PRO A 319 5.72 -3.76 -9.63
C PRO A 319 5.85 -3.37 -11.11
N LYS A 320 7.08 -3.37 -11.62
CA LYS A 320 7.40 -3.07 -13.03
C LYS A 320 7.67 -4.37 -13.78
N ASN A 321 7.19 -4.44 -15.03
CA ASN A 321 7.46 -5.58 -15.91
C ASN A 321 8.97 -5.76 -16.16
N ILE A 322 9.38 -7.02 -16.30
CA ILE A 322 10.71 -7.41 -16.73
C ILE A 322 10.86 -7.07 -18.21
N THR A 323 11.79 -6.17 -18.52
CA THR A 323 12.21 -5.82 -19.87
C THR A 323 13.52 -6.53 -20.21
N GLN A 324 13.69 -6.95 -21.47
CA GLN A 324 14.86 -7.70 -21.95
C GLN A 324 15.19 -8.93 -21.08
N PRO A 325 14.35 -9.99 -21.09
CA PRO A 325 14.48 -11.15 -20.20
C PRO A 325 15.85 -11.84 -20.22
N HIS A 326 16.53 -11.81 -21.37
CA HIS A 326 17.85 -12.42 -21.57
C HIS A 326 19.02 -11.53 -21.09
N ASN A 327 18.77 -10.28 -20.68
CA ASN A 327 19.80 -9.37 -20.22
C ASN A 327 19.99 -9.48 -18.69
N LEU A 328 20.91 -10.34 -18.27
CA LEU A 328 21.23 -10.60 -16.86
C LEU A 328 21.91 -9.41 -16.15
N ASN A 329 22.43 -8.43 -16.88
CA ASN A 329 22.97 -7.19 -16.29
C ASN A 329 21.84 -6.25 -15.82
N LEU A 330 20.67 -6.30 -16.47
CA LEU A 330 19.47 -5.56 -16.06
C LEU A 330 18.65 -6.37 -15.03
N ASN A 331 18.53 -7.68 -15.25
CA ASN A 331 17.75 -8.60 -14.42
C ASN A 331 18.64 -9.38 -13.43
N THR A 332 19.39 -8.62 -12.63
CA THR A 332 20.28 -9.17 -11.61
C THR A 332 19.50 -9.88 -10.49
N PRO A 333 20.14 -10.76 -9.70
CA PRO A 333 19.45 -11.41 -8.58
C PRO A 333 18.88 -10.41 -7.57
N SER A 334 19.56 -9.28 -7.35
CA SER A 334 19.09 -8.23 -6.46
C SER A 334 17.89 -7.47 -7.01
N SER A 335 17.85 -7.15 -8.31
CA SER A 335 16.70 -6.46 -8.92
C SER A 335 15.47 -7.37 -8.98
N LEU A 336 15.66 -8.66 -9.27
CA LEU A 336 14.58 -9.65 -9.25
C LEU A 336 14.08 -9.94 -7.82
N THR A 337 14.96 -9.97 -6.81
CA THR A 337 14.54 -10.10 -5.41
C THR A 337 13.72 -8.87 -4.98
N ALA A 338 14.15 -7.66 -5.35
CA ALA A 338 13.42 -6.44 -5.05
C ALA A 338 12.07 -6.37 -5.78
N LEU A 339 11.99 -6.85 -7.03
CA LEU A 339 10.74 -6.99 -7.77
C LEU A 339 9.80 -7.98 -7.08
N ALA A 340 10.29 -9.16 -6.70
CA ALA A 340 9.51 -10.16 -5.98
C ALA A 340 9.01 -9.64 -4.62
N GLN A 341 9.83 -8.89 -3.88
CA GLN A 341 9.38 -8.22 -2.66
C GLN A 341 8.27 -7.19 -2.91
N LYS A 342 8.34 -6.42 -4.00
CA LYS A 342 7.26 -5.50 -4.39
C LYS A 342 5.98 -6.25 -4.76
N MET A 343 6.08 -7.32 -5.55
CA MET A 343 4.95 -8.18 -5.89
C MET A 343 4.28 -8.76 -4.64
N LEU A 344 5.08 -9.28 -3.70
CA LEU A 344 4.61 -9.84 -2.44
C LEU A 344 3.86 -8.78 -1.61
N LYS A 345 4.49 -7.62 -1.37
CA LYS A 345 3.85 -6.52 -0.63
C LYS A 345 2.57 -6.04 -1.30
N ASN A 346 2.58 -5.93 -2.63
CA ASN A 346 1.39 -5.53 -3.38
C ASN A 346 0.26 -6.55 -3.18
N ALA A 347 0.51 -7.85 -3.36
CA ALA A 347 -0.48 -8.90 -3.13
C ALA A 347 -1.04 -8.89 -1.69
N GLN A 348 -0.16 -8.76 -0.70
CA GLN A 348 -0.53 -8.70 0.72
C GLN A 348 -1.42 -7.50 1.05
N SER A 349 -1.08 -6.30 0.54
CA SER A 349 -1.92 -5.11 0.73
C SER A 349 -3.28 -5.27 0.06
N GLN A 350 -3.37 -5.88 -1.13
CA GLN A 350 -4.67 -6.14 -1.77
C GLN A 350 -5.53 -7.10 -0.94
N ALA A 351 -4.93 -8.18 -0.42
CA ALA A 351 -5.63 -9.13 0.45
C ALA A 351 -6.09 -8.47 1.77
N ALA A 352 -5.25 -7.63 2.36
CA ALA A 352 -5.58 -6.86 3.56
C ALA A 352 -6.74 -5.90 3.32
N VAL A 353 -6.72 -5.16 2.19
CA VAL A 353 -7.82 -4.27 1.78
C VAL A 353 -9.13 -5.04 1.64
N LEU A 354 -9.14 -6.18 0.96
CA LEU A 354 -10.35 -6.99 0.79
C LEU A 354 -10.87 -7.51 2.13
N LYS A 355 -9.97 -7.97 3.02
CA LYS A 355 -10.33 -8.41 4.38
C LYS A 355 -10.97 -7.27 5.18
N LEU A 356 -10.37 -6.09 5.17
CA LEU A 356 -10.90 -4.92 5.85
C LEU A 356 -12.23 -4.45 5.25
N ALA A 357 -12.39 -4.48 3.92
CA ALA A 357 -13.64 -4.11 3.26
C ALA A 357 -14.80 -5.04 3.65
N ASN A 358 -14.54 -6.35 3.71
CA ASN A 358 -15.50 -7.32 4.25
C ASN A 358 -15.81 -7.04 5.73
N GLN A 359 -14.78 -6.71 6.52
CA GLN A 359 -14.97 -6.37 7.94
C GLN A 359 -15.84 -5.13 8.13
N VAL A 360 -15.69 -4.08 7.30
CA VAL A 360 -16.56 -2.90 7.33
C VAL A 360 -18.02 -3.27 7.06
N GLY A 361 -18.29 -4.17 6.12
CA GLY A 361 -19.65 -4.70 5.89
C GLY A 361 -20.19 -5.48 7.10
N ASN A 362 -19.35 -6.32 7.73
CA ASN A 362 -19.72 -7.04 8.94
C ASN A 362 -19.96 -6.10 10.13
N ASP A 363 -19.17 -5.04 10.26
CA ASP A 363 -19.35 -4.03 11.29
C ASP A 363 -20.68 -3.27 11.08
N PHE A 364 -21.04 -2.97 9.83
CA PHE A 364 -22.35 -2.40 9.50
C PHE A 364 -23.50 -3.32 9.91
N ASN A 365 -23.37 -4.64 9.72
CA ASN A 365 -24.40 -5.60 10.13
C ASN A 365 -24.68 -5.60 11.66
N ARG A 366 -23.73 -5.14 12.48
CA ARG A 366 -23.95 -4.91 13.92
C ARG A 366 -24.92 -3.75 14.18
N ILE A 367 -24.98 -2.77 13.28
CA ILE A 367 -25.95 -1.67 13.32
C ILE A 367 -27.31 -2.16 12.83
N SER A 368 -27.35 -2.95 11.75
CA SER A 368 -28.58 -3.54 11.20
C SER A 368 -29.21 -4.62 12.09
N THR A 369 -28.60 -4.96 13.22
CA THR A 369 -29.22 -5.77 14.29
C THR A 369 -29.56 -4.96 15.54
N GLY A 370 -29.12 -3.71 15.61
CA GLY A 370 -29.31 -2.81 16.73
C GLY A 370 -30.60 -1.99 16.68
N VAL A 371 -30.64 -0.99 17.53
CA VAL A 371 -31.75 -0.06 17.75
C VAL A 371 -32.05 0.77 16.50
N LEU A 372 -31.01 1.08 15.72
CA LEU A 372 -31.12 1.93 14.52
C LEU A 372 -31.41 1.18 13.21
N LYS A 373 -31.56 -0.15 13.23
CA LYS A 373 -31.72 -1.00 12.03
C LYS A 373 -32.62 -0.39 10.95
N ASN A 374 -33.89 -0.12 11.29
CA ASN A 374 -34.88 0.36 10.34
C ASN A 374 -34.75 1.87 10.07
N TYR A 375 -34.04 2.60 10.93
CA TYR A 375 -33.94 4.05 10.84
C TYR A 375 -32.76 4.47 9.96
N ILE A 376 -31.58 3.87 10.15
CA ILE A 376 -30.36 4.27 9.46
C ILE A 376 -30.40 3.98 7.95
N GLU A 377 -31.14 2.95 7.54
CA GLU A 377 -31.27 2.53 6.14
C GLU A 377 -32.36 3.29 5.37
N GLU A 378 -33.28 3.94 6.08
CA GLU A 378 -34.44 4.59 5.47
C GLU A 378 -34.24 6.09 5.21
N CYS A 379 -35.09 6.62 4.34
CA CYS A 379 -35.31 8.05 4.20
C CYS A 379 -36.81 8.32 4.01
N SER A 380 -37.27 9.53 4.36
CA SER A 380 -38.65 9.92 4.08
C SER A 380 -38.83 10.17 2.58
N ALA A 381 -40.03 9.89 2.03
CA ALA A 381 -40.28 9.92 0.59
C ALA A 381 -40.00 11.27 -0.09
N ASN A 382 -40.01 12.37 0.69
CA ASN A 382 -39.74 13.73 0.21
C ASN A 382 -38.37 14.27 0.65
N ALA A 383 -37.55 13.46 1.33
CA ALA A 383 -36.19 13.84 1.71
C ALA A 383 -35.19 13.22 0.72
N SER A 384 -34.26 14.03 0.23
CA SER A 384 -33.14 13.55 -0.58
C SER A 384 -31.97 13.18 0.33
N SER A 385 -31.15 12.22 -0.10
CA SER A 385 -29.85 11.97 0.53
C SER A 385 -28.82 13.08 0.27
N GLU A 386 -29.19 14.06 -0.55
CA GLU A 386 -28.33 15.14 -1.04
C GLU A 386 -28.50 16.44 -0.23
N SER A 387 -29.54 16.56 0.60
CA SER A 387 -29.81 17.76 1.39
C SER A 387 -30.64 17.48 2.63
N VAL A 388 -30.35 18.21 3.71
CA VAL A 388 -31.11 18.12 4.95
C VAL A 388 -32.43 18.89 4.80
N SER A 389 -33.53 18.25 5.18
CA SER A 389 -34.87 18.82 5.16
C SER A 389 -35.54 18.71 6.53
N SER A 390 -36.71 19.33 6.68
CA SER A 390 -37.57 19.22 7.87
C SER A 390 -38.03 17.78 8.18
N ASN A 391 -37.82 16.85 7.26
CA ASN A 391 -38.31 15.47 7.34
C ASN A 391 -37.15 14.45 7.36
N THR A 392 -35.91 14.92 7.52
CA THR A 392 -34.70 14.09 7.60
C THR A 392 -34.51 13.47 8.99
N TRP A 393 -34.99 14.14 10.05
CA TRP A 393 -34.81 13.69 11.44
C TRP A 393 -35.40 12.30 11.72
N GLY A 394 -34.72 11.53 12.56
CA GLY A 394 -35.20 10.21 13.00
C GLY A 394 -34.95 9.08 11.98
N LYS A 395 -34.36 9.39 10.82
CA LYS A 395 -33.95 8.43 9.79
C LYS A 395 -32.57 8.76 9.26
N GLY A 396 -31.92 7.80 8.59
CA GLY A 396 -30.55 7.94 8.14
C GLY A 396 -30.39 8.83 6.93
N CYS A 397 -31.24 8.71 5.90
CA CYS A 397 -31.19 9.55 4.69
C CYS A 397 -29.78 9.69 4.07
N ALA A 398 -28.95 8.65 4.12
CA ALA A 398 -27.58 8.68 3.61
C ALA A 398 -27.34 7.70 2.45
N GLY A 399 -28.32 6.85 2.12
CA GLY A 399 -28.18 5.82 1.09
C GLY A 399 -27.27 4.66 1.49
N VAL A 400 -27.26 4.30 2.78
CA VAL A 400 -26.40 3.22 3.31
C VAL A 400 -26.75 1.85 2.73
N LYS A 401 -28.04 1.55 2.54
CA LYS A 401 -28.49 0.27 1.99
C LYS A 401 -27.97 0.03 0.57
N GLN A 402 -28.08 1.05 -0.30
CA GLN A 402 -27.56 0.99 -1.67
C GLN A 402 -26.04 0.79 -1.65
N THR A 403 -25.34 1.49 -0.77
CA THR A 403 -23.87 1.41 -0.65
C THR A 403 -23.42 0.06 -0.11
N LEU A 404 -24.16 -0.53 0.84
CA LEU A 404 -23.91 -1.88 1.33
C LEU A 404 -24.03 -2.91 0.21
N THR A 405 -25.12 -2.85 -0.58
CA THR A 405 -25.28 -3.74 -1.74
C THR A 405 -24.17 -3.54 -2.77
N SER A 406 -23.73 -2.30 -3.03
CA SER A 406 -22.59 -2.03 -3.90
C SER A 406 -21.28 -2.59 -3.34
N LEU A 407 -21.07 -2.55 -2.03
CA LEU A 407 -19.92 -3.16 -1.36
C LEU A 407 -19.95 -4.69 -1.49
N GLU A 408 -21.08 -5.34 -1.21
CA GLU A 408 -21.23 -6.79 -1.33
C GLU A 408 -20.97 -7.26 -2.77
N ASN A 409 -21.53 -6.56 -3.76
CA ASN A 409 -21.30 -6.85 -5.18
C ASN A 409 -19.83 -6.64 -5.58
N SER A 410 -19.19 -5.57 -5.09
CA SER A 410 -17.77 -5.30 -5.34
C SER A 410 -16.88 -6.36 -4.69
N ASN A 411 -17.18 -6.78 -3.46
CA ASN A 411 -16.47 -7.85 -2.77
C ASN A 411 -16.59 -9.17 -3.53
N ALA A 412 -17.80 -9.52 -3.97
CA ALA A 412 -18.03 -10.73 -4.76
C ALA A 412 -17.27 -10.69 -6.09
N SER A 413 -17.32 -9.57 -6.81
CA SER A 413 -16.58 -9.40 -8.06
C SER A 413 -15.07 -9.49 -7.85
N PHE A 414 -14.53 -8.81 -6.84
CA PHE A 414 -13.09 -8.82 -6.54
C PHE A 414 -12.62 -10.18 -6.02
N SER A 415 -13.47 -10.93 -5.31
CA SER A 415 -13.15 -12.28 -4.83
C SER A 415 -12.82 -13.26 -5.97
N SER A 416 -13.36 -13.03 -7.17
CA SER A 416 -12.99 -13.79 -8.37
C SER A 416 -11.54 -13.56 -8.82
N GLN A 417 -10.91 -12.47 -8.36
CA GLN A 417 -9.52 -12.12 -8.66
C GLN A 417 -8.53 -12.68 -7.61
N THR A 418 -9.04 -13.10 -6.44
CA THR A 418 -8.24 -13.66 -5.33
C THR A 418 -7.33 -14.83 -5.76
N PRO A 419 -7.75 -15.79 -6.61
CA PRO A 419 -6.84 -16.84 -7.06
C PRO A 419 -5.60 -16.32 -7.77
N GLN A 420 -5.71 -15.24 -8.57
CA GLN A 420 -4.58 -14.66 -9.28
C GLN A 420 -3.64 -13.91 -8.33
N ILE A 421 -4.19 -13.25 -7.31
CA ILE A 421 -3.40 -12.58 -6.26
C ILE A 421 -2.62 -13.63 -5.44
N ASN A 422 -3.27 -14.73 -5.03
CA ASN A 422 -2.62 -15.82 -4.28
C ASN A 422 -1.53 -16.53 -5.11
N GLN A 423 -1.76 -16.71 -6.42
CA GLN A 423 -0.73 -17.21 -7.33
C GLN A 423 0.46 -16.26 -7.41
N ALA A 424 0.22 -14.95 -7.52
CA ALA A 424 1.30 -13.96 -7.57
C ALA A 424 2.08 -13.86 -6.24
N GLU A 425 1.41 -14.02 -5.10
CA GLU A 425 2.05 -14.13 -3.78
C GLU A 425 2.93 -15.39 -3.67
N THR A 426 2.40 -16.55 -4.05
CA THR A 426 3.16 -17.81 -4.06
C THR A 426 4.39 -17.70 -4.95
N LEU A 427 4.21 -17.16 -6.16
CA LEU A 427 5.28 -16.90 -7.10
C LEU A 427 6.37 -15.99 -6.49
N ALA A 428 5.95 -14.86 -5.91
CA ALA A 428 6.87 -13.91 -5.29
C ALA A 428 7.65 -14.54 -4.12
N ASN A 429 7.00 -15.34 -3.27
CA ASN A 429 7.65 -16.06 -2.18
C ASN A 429 8.70 -17.06 -2.70
N THR A 430 8.37 -17.85 -3.73
CA THR A 430 9.32 -18.77 -4.36
C THR A 430 10.52 -18.02 -4.93
N LEU A 431 10.30 -16.90 -5.63
CA LEU A 431 11.41 -16.06 -6.13
C LEU A 431 12.30 -15.54 -4.98
N ILE A 432 11.71 -15.07 -3.88
CA ILE A 432 12.47 -14.58 -2.71
C ILE A 432 13.25 -15.72 -2.05
N GLN A 433 12.68 -16.90 -1.92
CA GLN A 433 13.33 -18.06 -1.30
C GLN A 433 14.51 -18.54 -2.13
N GLU A 434 14.32 -18.75 -3.43
CA GLU A 434 15.35 -19.24 -4.34
C GLU A 434 16.48 -18.21 -4.57
N LEU A 435 16.14 -16.93 -4.73
CA LEU A 435 17.14 -15.85 -4.86
C LEU A 435 17.76 -15.47 -3.50
N GLY A 436 17.03 -15.68 -2.41
CA GLY A 436 17.45 -15.38 -1.04
C GLY A 436 18.41 -16.42 -0.47
N HIS A 437 18.25 -17.69 -0.84
CA HIS A 437 19.17 -18.79 -0.53
C HIS A 437 20.39 -18.85 -1.43
N ASN A 438 20.54 -17.89 -2.35
CA ASN A 438 21.69 -17.84 -3.24
C ASN A 438 22.98 -17.54 -2.42
N PRO A 439 23.91 -18.51 -2.27
CA PRO A 439 25.10 -18.36 -1.42
C PRO A 439 26.09 -17.30 -1.95
N PHE A 440 25.78 -16.68 -3.09
CA PHE A 440 26.62 -15.70 -3.78
C PHE A 440 26.16 -14.24 -3.59
N LYS A 441 25.18 -13.96 -2.71
CA LYS A 441 24.71 -12.60 -2.37
C LYS A 441 25.81 -11.61 -1.94
N ARG A 442 26.98 -12.12 -1.54
CA ARG A 442 28.16 -11.34 -1.10
C ARG A 442 29.32 -11.29 -2.11
N VAL A 443 29.21 -11.95 -3.25
CA VAL A 443 30.30 -12.02 -4.24
C VAL A 443 29.89 -11.17 -5.43
N GLY A 444 30.33 -9.91 -5.45
CA GLY A 444 30.09 -8.99 -6.56
C GLY A 444 30.42 -9.66 -7.89
N ILE A 445 29.50 -9.54 -8.85
CA ILE A 445 29.66 -10.05 -10.21
C ILE A 445 30.79 -9.24 -10.86
N ILE A 446 32.01 -9.78 -10.86
CA ILE A 446 33.10 -9.26 -11.68
C ILE A 446 32.87 -9.81 -13.09
N SER A 447 32.61 -8.92 -14.04
CA SER A 447 32.44 -9.26 -15.45
C SER A 447 33.70 -9.95 -15.99
N SER A 448 33.55 -11.16 -16.54
CA SER A 448 34.63 -11.82 -17.28
C SER A 448 34.45 -11.53 -18.77
N GLN A 449 35.39 -10.79 -19.36
CA GLN A 449 35.58 -10.77 -20.82
C GLN A 449 36.75 -11.69 -21.19
N THR A 450 36.55 -12.49 -22.23
CA THR A 450 37.62 -13.25 -22.90
C THR A 450 38.24 -12.38 -23.98
N ASN A 451 39.51 -12.02 -23.83
CA ASN A 451 40.29 -11.37 -24.88
C ASN A 451 41.31 -12.37 -25.44
N ASN A 452 41.31 -12.52 -26.77
CA ASN A 452 42.32 -13.30 -27.48
C ASN A 452 43.40 -12.33 -28.00
N GLY A 453 44.65 -12.61 -27.65
CA GLY A 453 45.82 -11.90 -28.19
C GLY A 453 46.72 -12.86 -28.95
N ALA A 454 47.20 -12.43 -30.12
CA ALA A 454 48.24 -13.15 -30.84
C ALA A 454 49.57 -12.95 -30.12
N MET A 455 50.27 -14.04 -29.80
CA MET A 455 51.56 -14.02 -29.13
C MET A 455 52.65 -14.38 -30.14
N ASN A 456 53.61 -13.47 -30.31
CA ASN A 456 54.82 -13.70 -31.11
C ASN A 456 56.01 -13.75 -30.16
N GLY A 457 56.72 -14.89 -30.18
CA GLY A 457 57.84 -15.16 -29.29
C GLY A 457 59.10 -15.55 -30.04
N LEU A 458 60.25 -15.04 -29.59
CA LEU A 458 61.58 -15.49 -30.01
C LEU A 458 62.21 -16.24 -28.84
N GLY A 459 62.53 -17.51 -29.08
CA GLY A 459 63.21 -18.37 -28.11
C GLY A 459 64.61 -18.72 -28.59
N VAL A 460 65.61 -18.52 -27.72
CA VAL A 460 66.99 -18.93 -27.97
C VAL A 460 67.39 -19.99 -26.96
N GLN A 461 67.76 -21.16 -27.46
CA GLN A 461 68.25 -22.27 -26.66
C GLN A 461 69.74 -22.47 -26.93
N VAL A 462 70.55 -22.35 -25.90
CA VAL A 462 71.98 -22.64 -25.94
C VAL A 462 72.24 -23.85 -25.07
N GLY A 463 73.04 -24.79 -25.56
CA GLY A 463 73.44 -25.92 -24.74
C GLY A 463 74.85 -26.41 -25.02
N TYR A 464 75.38 -27.16 -24.06
CA TYR A 464 76.71 -27.75 -24.13
C TYR A 464 76.61 -29.24 -23.85
N LYS A 465 77.17 -30.06 -24.72
CA LYS A 465 77.25 -31.51 -24.55
C LYS A 465 78.67 -31.93 -24.19
N GLN A 466 78.80 -32.77 -23.15
CA GLN A 466 80.07 -33.29 -22.65
C GLN A 466 79.99 -34.81 -22.49
N PHE A 467 80.86 -35.55 -23.16
CA PHE A 467 80.95 -37.01 -23.11
C PHE A 467 82.16 -37.49 -22.28
N PHE A 468 81.99 -38.61 -21.58
CA PHE A 468 82.93 -39.20 -20.63
C PHE A 468 83.29 -40.66 -21.02
N GLY A 469 84.55 -41.04 -20.74
CA GLY A 469 85.12 -42.36 -21.02
C GLY A 469 85.83 -42.47 -22.38
N GLU A 470 86.80 -43.39 -22.52
CA GLU A 470 87.62 -43.56 -23.74
C GLU A 470 86.80 -43.81 -25.02
N LYS A 471 85.62 -44.41 -24.88
CA LYS A 471 84.68 -44.67 -25.99
C LYS A 471 83.52 -43.68 -26.07
N LYS A 472 83.54 -42.57 -25.29
CA LYS A 472 82.52 -41.51 -25.22
C LYS A 472 81.07 -42.03 -25.14
N ARG A 473 80.83 -43.12 -24.39
CA ARG A 473 79.52 -43.81 -24.32
C ARG A 473 78.51 -43.18 -23.37
N TRP A 474 78.95 -42.28 -22.50
CA TRP A 474 78.12 -41.59 -21.52
C TRP A 474 78.35 -40.10 -21.65
N GLY A 475 77.30 -39.28 -21.61
CA GLY A 475 77.45 -37.83 -21.70
C GLY A 475 76.36 -37.06 -20.98
N LEU A 476 76.70 -35.86 -20.54
CA LEU A 476 75.78 -34.89 -19.95
C LEU A 476 75.57 -33.76 -20.95
N ARG A 477 74.33 -33.27 -21.03
CA ARG A 477 73.98 -32.12 -21.85
C ARG A 477 73.31 -31.07 -20.98
N TYR A 478 73.90 -29.89 -20.97
CA TYR A 478 73.42 -28.72 -20.26
C TYR A 478 72.65 -27.84 -21.23
N TYR A 479 71.50 -27.32 -20.80
CA TYR A 479 70.66 -26.45 -21.61
C TYR A 479 70.33 -25.18 -20.83
N GLY A 480 70.50 -24.03 -21.47
CA GLY A 480 69.93 -22.75 -21.09
C GLY A 480 68.95 -22.31 -22.17
N PHE A 481 67.75 -21.91 -21.78
CA PHE A 481 66.75 -21.35 -22.69
C PHE A 481 66.42 -19.93 -22.23
N PHE A 482 66.35 -19.01 -23.18
CA PHE A 482 65.92 -17.64 -22.98
C PHE A 482 64.80 -17.34 -23.97
N ASP A 483 63.60 -17.16 -23.46
CA ASP A 483 62.41 -16.88 -24.25
C ASP A 483 61.95 -15.44 -24.00
N TYR A 484 61.85 -14.64 -25.06
CA TYR A 484 61.30 -13.30 -25.02
C TYR A 484 59.98 -13.25 -25.79
N ASN A 485 58.88 -13.16 -25.05
CA ASN A 485 57.52 -13.12 -25.58
C ASN A 485 56.94 -11.72 -25.46
N HIS A 486 56.44 -11.16 -26.56
CA HIS A 486 55.68 -9.91 -26.56
C HIS A 486 54.22 -10.20 -26.91
N ALA A 487 53.31 -9.97 -25.95
CA ALA A 487 51.89 -10.14 -26.14
C ALA A 487 51.22 -8.76 -26.24
N TYR A 488 50.62 -8.45 -27.39
CA TYR A 488 49.87 -7.20 -27.55
C TYR A 488 48.43 -7.42 -27.10
N ILE A 489 48.14 -7.10 -25.83
CA ILE A 489 46.79 -7.13 -25.29
C ILE A 489 46.19 -5.74 -25.47
N LYS A 490 45.32 -5.56 -26.46
CA LYS A 490 44.56 -4.31 -26.63
C LYS A 490 43.50 -4.25 -25.52
N SER A 491 43.82 -3.64 -24.39
CA SER A 491 42.87 -3.40 -23.32
C SER A 491 42.08 -2.11 -23.61
N ASN A 492 40.77 -2.22 -23.81
CA ASN A 492 39.88 -1.03 -23.83
C ASN A 492 39.63 -0.46 -22.41
N PHE A 493 40.57 -0.62 -21.47
CA PHE A 493 40.39 -0.20 -20.08
C PHE A 493 40.79 1.25 -19.79
N PHE A 494 41.36 1.98 -20.76
CA PHE A 494 41.59 3.43 -20.65
C PHE A 494 41.00 4.16 -21.85
N ASN A 495 39.69 4.36 -21.83
CA ASN A 495 39.10 5.53 -22.45
C ASN A 495 38.02 6.04 -21.50
N SER A 496 38.41 6.88 -20.53
CA SER A 496 37.44 7.70 -19.83
C SER A 496 37.08 8.87 -20.75
N ALA A 497 35.99 8.70 -21.50
CA ALA A 497 35.21 9.81 -22.02
C ALA A 497 33.76 9.34 -22.14
N SER A 498 32.89 10.09 -21.45
CA SER A 498 31.43 9.96 -21.28
C SER A 498 30.94 9.04 -20.17
#